data_AF-A0A6V8NBW6-F1
#
_entry.id   AF-A0A6V8NBW6-F1
#
_cell.length_a   1.000
_cell.length_b   1.000
_cell.length_c   1.000
_cell.angle_alpha   90.00
_cell.angle_beta   90.00
_cell.angle_gamma   90.00
#
_symmetry.space_group_name_H-M   'P 1'
#
loop_
_entity.id
_entity.type
_entity.pdbx_description
1 polymer ?
#
loop_
_entity_poly.entity_id
_entity_poly.type
_entity_poly.pdbx_seq_one_letter_code
_entity_poly.pdbx_strand_id
1 'polypeptide(L)'
;MESIKKIAIVLNGFIHDFATGYWLSDLIAIYLLHGYRAGSPALAVTIAGIERFFFWNSVGAAVTIFATGGMRSFTYVDNFYGPEAEKTRRKMLVIKHILLFVIVGSGSWWGYLTAFS
;
A
#
# COMPACT_ATOMS: atom_id res chain seq x y z
N MET A 1 11.55 -25.27 -14.81
CA MET A 1 10.42 -24.91 -13.92
C MET A 1 10.85 -24.10 -12.70
N GLU A 2 11.96 -24.47 -12.02
CA GLU A 2 12.49 -23.67 -10.88
C GLU A 2 12.82 -22.21 -11.20
N SER A 3 13.42 -21.93 -12.37
CA SER A 3 13.80 -20.58 -12.77
C SER A 3 12.58 -19.64 -12.87
N ILE A 4 11.48 -20.12 -13.47
CA ILE A 4 10.24 -19.36 -13.62
C ILE A 4 9.63 -19.02 -12.25
N LYS A 5 9.65 -19.97 -11.30
CA LYS A 5 9.17 -19.75 -9.94
C LYS A 5 10.00 -18.68 -9.20
N LYS A 6 11.34 -18.71 -9.35
CA LYS A 6 12.23 -17.70 -8.76
C LYS A 6 11.95 -16.31 -9.35
N ILE A 7 11.78 -16.20 -10.67
CA ILE A 7 11.43 -14.94 -11.35
C ILE A 7 10.09 -14.40 -10.83
N ALA A 8 9.06 -15.25 -10.71
CA ALA A 8 7.75 -14.84 -10.20
C ALA A 8 7.82 -14.31 -8.76
N ILE A 9 8.63 -14.91 -7.88
CA ILE A 9 8.82 -14.44 -6.51
C ILE A 9 9.48 -13.06 -6.49
N VAL A 10 10.52 -12.85 -7.30
CA VAL A 10 11.20 -11.55 -7.41
C VAL A 10 10.26 -10.48 -7.96
N LEU A 11 9.54 -10.79 -9.03
CA LEU A 11 8.62 -9.86 -9.67
C LEU A 11 7.46 -9.48 -8.75
N ASN A 12 6.85 -10.45 -8.05
CA ASN A 12 5.83 -10.17 -7.04
C ASN A 12 6.36 -9.24 -5.96
N GLY A 13 7.63 -9.44 -5.56
CA GLY A 13 8.27 -8.57 -4.59
C GLY A 13 8.45 -7.14 -5.09
N PHE A 14 8.96 -6.99 -6.31
CA PHE A 14 9.10 -5.68 -6.95
C PHE A 14 7.77 -4.95 -7.08
N ILE A 15 6.71 -5.63 -7.54
CA ILE A 15 5.37 -5.05 -7.68
C ILE A 15 4.82 -4.60 -6.33
N HIS A 16 4.99 -5.40 -5.28
CA HIS A 16 4.56 -5.04 -3.93
C HIS A 16 5.24 -3.77 -3.41
N ASP A 17 6.56 -3.71 -3.55
CA ASP A 17 7.36 -2.61 -3.02
C ASP A 17 7.11 -1.33 -3.85
N PHE A 18 6.97 -1.45 -5.17
CA PHE A 18 6.55 -0.36 -6.07
C PHE A 18 5.15 0.16 -5.73
N ALA A 19 4.17 -0.73 -5.55
CA ALA A 19 2.80 -0.34 -5.20
C ALA A 19 2.74 0.38 -3.85
N THR A 20 3.59 0.01 -2.89
CA THR A 20 3.71 0.70 -1.59
C THR A 20 4.21 2.13 -1.77
N GLY A 21 5.25 2.34 -2.58
CA GLY A 21 5.74 3.68 -2.90
C GLY A 21 4.73 4.52 -3.68
N TYR A 22 4.03 3.90 -4.62
CA TYR A 22 2.98 4.53 -5.42
C TYR A 22 1.81 4.99 -4.53
N TRP A 23 1.30 4.11 -3.66
CA TRP A 23 0.25 4.44 -2.68
C TRP A 23 0.62 5.66 -1.83
N LEU A 24 1.83 5.69 -1.27
CA LEU A 24 2.27 6.82 -0.46
C LEU A 24 2.39 8.11 -1.28
N SER A 25 2.87 8.00 -2.53
CA SER A 25 3.01 9.15 -3.43
C SER A 25 1.66 9.76 -3.78
N ASP A 26 0.64 8.93 -4.01
CA ASP A 26 -0.73 9.39 -4.26
C ASP A 26 -1.29 10.16 -3.04
N LEU A 27 -1.05 9.67 -1.82
CA LEU A 27 -1.45 10.36 -0.60
C LEU A 27 -0.75 11.73 -0.44
N ILE A 28 0.54 11.80 -0.73
CA ILE A 28 1.29 13.07 -0.72
C ILE A 28 0.75 14.03 -1.79
N ALA A 29 0.42 13.53 -2.99
CA ALA A 29 -0.18 14.34 -4.04
C ALA A 29 -1.52 14.93 -3.61
N ILE A 30 -2.40 14.12 -2.99
CA ILE A 30 -3.68 14.58 -2.43
C ILE A 30 -3.45 15.69 -1.40
N TYR A 31 -2.51 15.52 -0.47
CA TYR A 31 -2.17 16.54 0.53
C TYR A 31 -1.80 17.88 -0.11
N LEU A 32 -0.88 17.84 -1.09
CA LEU A 32 -0.38 19.06 -1.74
C LEU A 32 -1.48 19.75 -2.55
N LEU A 33 -2.25 18.98 -3.33
CA LEU A 33 -3.36 19.49 -4.14
C LEU A 33 -4.42 20.17 -3.26
N HIS A 34 -4.77 19.56 -2.14
CA HIS A 34 -5.75 20.10 -1.22
C HIS A 34 -5.30 21.44 -0.63
N GLY A 35 -4.01 21.59 -0.35
CA GLY A 35 -3.43 22.88 0.05
C GLY A 35 -3.62 23.98 -1.01
N TYR A 36 -3.43 23.65 -2.30
CA TYR A 36 -3.64 24.60 -3.39
C TYR A 36 -5.12 24.95 -3.62
N ARG A 37 -6.03 24.00 -3.34
CA ARG A 37 -7.48 24.21 -3.46
C ARG A 37 -7.97 25.34 -2.56
N ALA A 38 -7.47 25.42 -1.33
CA ALA A 38 -7.84 26.45 -0.36
C ALA A 38 -7.40 27.87 -0.78
N GLY A 39 -6.31 27.98 -1.55
CA GLY A 39 -5.76 29.27 -1.98
C GLY A 39 -6.35 29.84 -3.27
N SER A 40 -7.05 29.03 -4.08
CA SER A 40 -7.47 29.41 -5.43
C SER A 40 -8.90 28.94 -5.75
N PRO A 41 -9.95 29.69 -5.37
CA PRO A 41 -11.35 29.32 -5.62
C PRO A 41 -11.66 29.00 -7.08
N ALA A 42 -11.02 29.71 -8.01
CA ALA A 42 -11.18 29.52 -9.46
C ALA A 42 -10.74 28.13 -9.95
N LEU A 43 -9.80 27.47 -9.25
CA LEU A 43 -9.27 26.16 -9.62
C LEU A 43 -9.86 25.02 -8.76
N ALA A 44 -10.69 25.34 -7.76
CA ALA A 44 -11.08 24.40 -6.73
C ALA A 44 -11.77 23.14 -7.28
N VAL A 45 -12.65 23.31 -8.28
CA VAL A 45 -13.38 22.19 -8.91
C VAL A 45 -12.42 21.27 -9.69
N THR A 46 -11.51 21.85 -10.46
CA THR A 46 -10.52 21.08 -11.24
C THR A 46 -9.57 20.32 -10.33
N ILE A 47 -9.06 20.97 -9.28
CA ILE A 47 -8.16 20.36 -8.30
C ILE A 47 -8.86 19.20 -7.57
N ALA A 48 -10.12 19.39 -7.14
CA ALA A 48 -10.90 18.31 -6.52
C ALA A 48 -11.08 17.09 -7.44
N GLY A 49 -11.23 17.31 -8.75
CA GLY A 49 -11.23 16.21 -9.74
C GLY A 49 -9.93 15.42 -9.76
N ILE A 50 -8.79 16.12 -9.69
CA ILE A 50 -7.45 15.51 -9.68
C ILE A 50 -7.20 14.78 -8.36
N GLU A 51 -7.60 15.34 -7.21
CA GLU A 51 -7.51 14.68 -5.89
C GLU A 51 -8.24 13.33 -5.90
N ARG A 52 -9.45 13.28 -6.47
CA ARG A 52 -10.24 12.04 -6.57
C ARG A 52 -9.57 11.02 -7.48
N PHE A 53 -8.91 11.46 -8.56
CA PHE A 53 -8.12 10.58 -9.41
C PHE A 53 -6.97 9.94 -8.61
N PHE A 54 -6.18 10.72 -7.89
CA PHE A 54 -5.11 10.18 -7.03
C PHE A 54 -5.66 9.28 -5.93
N PHE A 55 -6.81 9.62 -5.34
CA PHE A 55 -7.46 8.77 -4.36
C PHE A 55 -7.78 7.38 -4.92
N TRP A 56 -8.43 7.29 -6.08
CA TRP A 56 -8.76 5.99 -6.67
C TRP A 56 -7.52 5.20 -7.10
N ASN A 57 -6.44 5.87 -7.54
CA ASN A 57 -5.16 5.22 -7.77
C ASN A 57 -4.57 4.65 -6.47
N SER A 58 -4.64 5.40 -5.36
CA SER A 58 -4.18 4.91 -4.06
C SER A 58 -4.97 3.68 -3.60
N VAL A 59 -6.28 3.63 -3.86
CA VAL A 59 -7.11 2.45 -3.57
C VAL A 59 -6.64 1.25 -4.41
N GLY A 60 -6.40 1.44 -5.72
CA GLY A 60 -5.84 0.41 -6.59
C GLY A 60 -4.47 -0.09 -6.14
N ALA A 61 -3.61 0.82 -5.67
CA ALA A 61 -2.30 0.50 -5.11
C ALA A 61 -2.44 -0.33 -3.83
N ALA A 62 -3.34 0.05 -2.91
CA ALA A 62 -3.61 -0.70 -1.69
C ALA A 62 -4.10 -2.13 -1.99
N VAL A 63 -5.03 -2.30 -2.93
CA VAL A 63 -5.48 -3.63 -3.39
C VAL A 63 -4.30 -4.46 -3.91
N THR A 64 -3.41 -3.86 -4.70
CA THR A 64 -2.20 -4.51 -5.22
C THR A 64 -1.25 -4.93 -4.08
N ILE A 65 -1.04 -4.09 -3.08
CA ILE A 65 -0.21 -4.39 -1.89
C ILE A 65 -0.75 -5.61 -1.16
N PHE A 66 -2.07 -5.68 -0.92
CA PHE A 66 -2.69 -6.81 -0.24
C PHE A 66 -2.63 -8.10 -1.08
N ALA A 67 -2.91 -8.03 -2.38
CA ALA A 67 -2.83 -9.19 -3.26
C ALA A 67 -1.41 -9.78 -3.33
N THR A 68 -0.40 -8.92 -3.54
CA THR A 68 1.01 -9.33 -3.64
C THR A 68 1.62 -9.71 -2.29
N GLY A 69 1.21 -9.05 -1.20
CA GLY A 69 1.60 -9.37 0.16
C GLY A 69 1.00 -10.69 0.66
N GLY A 70 -0.24 -10.98 0.29
CA GLY A 70 -0.88 -12.27 0.51
C GLY A 70 -0.09 -13.41 -0.14
N MET A 71 0.30 -13.24 -1.41
CA MET A 71 1.16 -14.22 -2.10
C MET A 71 2.51 -14.46 -1.40
N ARG A 72 3.15 -13.41 -0.85
CA ARG A 72 4.39 -13.54 -0.06
C ARG A 72 4.19 -14.37 1.22
N SER A 73 2.98 -14.44 1.78
CA SER A 73 2.72 -15.19 3.01
C SER A 73 2.66 -16.72 2.79
N PHE A 74 2.34 -17.17 1.57
CA PHE A 74 2.24 -18.59 1.23
C PHE A 74 3.55 -19.22 0.74
N THR A 75 4.57 -18.43 0.42
CA THR A 75 5.85 -18.93 -0.13
C THR A 75 6.93 -19.20 0.92
N TYR A 76 6.71 -18.82 2.19
CA TYR A 76 7.62 -19.13 3.30
C TYR A 76 7.17 -20.40 4.04
N VAL A 77 7.56 -21.58 3.53
CA VAL A 77 7.17 -22.88 4.12
C VAL A 77 8.35 -23.68 4.69
N ASP A 78 9.59 -23.20 4.58
CA ASP A 78 10.74 -23.99 5.05
C ASP A 78 11.21 -23.58 6.47
N ASN A 79 11.10 -24.55 7.39
CA ASN A 79 11.46 -24.49 8.81
C ASN A 79 12.98 -24.42 9.05
N PHE A 80 13.61 -23.34 8.60
CA PHE A 80 15.08 -23.23 8.63
C PHE A 80 15.67 -22.85 10.00
N TYR A 81 14.89 -22.24 10.91
CA TYR A 81 15.43 -21.55 12.11
C TYR A 81 15.06 -22.20 13.47
N GLY A 82 14.39 -23.35 13.49
CA GLY A 82 14.00 -24.05 14.72
C GLY A 82 12.70 -23.52 15.39
N PRO A 83 12.14 -24.27 16.36
CA PRO A 83 10.77 -24.06 16.86
C PRO A 83 10.53 -22.73 17.61
N GLU A 84 11.53 -22.21 18.32
CA GLU A 84 11.42 -20.92 19.05
C GLU A 84 11.50 -19.70 18.10
N ALA A 85 12.31 -19.80 17.04
CA ALA A 85 12.36 -18.79 15.99
C ALA A 85 11.04 -18.72 15.21
N GLU A 86 10.35 -19.85 15.04
CA GLU A 86 9.06 -19.90 14.37
C GLU A 86 7.94 -19.21 15.18
N LYS A 87 7.88 -19.43 16.50
CA LYS A 87 6.93 -18.70 17.38
C LYS A 87 7.14 -17.19 17.29
N THR A 88 8.40 -16.75 17.37
CA THR A 88 8.76 -15.33 17.26
C THR A 88 8.40 -14.77 15.89
N ARG A 89 8.71 -15.50 14.81
CA ARG A 89 8.36 -15.12 13.44
C ARG A 89 6.86 -14.97 13.24
N ARG A 90 6.05 -15.92 13.72
CA ARG A 90 4.57 -15.85 13.63
C ARG A 90 4.02 -14.62 14.36
N LYS A 91 4.53 -14.36 15.58
CA LYS A 91 4.15 -13.16 16.35
C LYS A 91 4.50 -11.88 15.59
N MET A 92 5.70 -11.79 15.03
CA MET A 92 6.14 -10.65 14.23
C MET A 92 5.33 -10.48 12.94
N LEU A 93 4.94 -11.58 12.28
CA LEU A 93 4.06 -11.52 11.11
C LEU A 93 2.69 -10.94 11.48
N VAL A 94 2.09 -11.37 12.58
CA VAL A 94 0.80 -10.81 13.04
C VAL A 94 0.94 -9.31 13.33
N ILE A 95 1.97 -8.91 14.08
CA ILE A 95 2.24 -7.50 14.38
C ILE A 95 2.41 -6.69 13.08
N LYS A 96 3.18 -7.19 12.12
CA LYS A 96 3.36 -6.55 10.82
C LYS A 96 2.02 -6.32 10.10
N HIS A 97 1.14 -7.32 10.06
CA HIS A 97 -0.14 -7.18 9.38
C HIS A 97 -1.05 -6.18 10.09
N ILE A 98 -1.09 -6.19 11.43
CA ILE A 98 -1.86 -5.20 12.20
C ILE A 98 -1.37 -3.78 11.87
N LEU A 99 -0.06 -3.55 11.94
CA LEU A 99 0.52 -2.25 11.60
C LEU A 99 0.20 -1.85 10.15
N LEU A 100 0.30 -2.78 9.21
CA LEU A 100 -0.01 -2.54 7.81
C LEU A 100 -1.49 -2.15 7.62
N PHE A 101 -2.43 -2.86 8.24
CA PHE A 101 -3.85 -2.51 8.18
C PHE A 101 -4.13 -1.15 8.80
N VAL A 102 -3.49 -0.82 9.92
CA VAL A 102 -3.65 0.49 10.56
C VAL A 102 -3.10 1.61 9.68
N ILE A 103 -1.89 1.46 9.14
CA ILE A 103 -1.25 2.48 8.30
C ILE A 103 -2.01 2.68 6.99
N VAL A 104 -2.29 1.60 6.27
CA VAL A 104 -3.01 1.66 5.00
C VAL A 104 -4.44 2.15 5.23
N GLY A 105 -5.12 1.62 6.25
CA GLY A 105 -6.48 2.01 6.59
C GLY A 105 -6.60 3.49 6.98
N SER A 106 -5.75 3.97 7.88
CA SER A 106 -5.75 5.38 8.30
C SER A 106 -5.35 6.33 7.17
N GLY A 107 -4.34 5.97 6.37
CA GLY A 107 -3.91 6.77 5.21
C GLY A 107 -4.99 6.85 4.14
N SER A 108 -5.62 5.73 3.78
CA SER A 108 -6.72 5.70 2.82
C SER A 108 -7.97 6.42 3.35
N TRP A 109 -8.28 6.31 4.64
CA TRP A 109 -9.37 7.06 5.26
C TRP A 109 -9.12 8.57 5.21
N TRP A 110 -7.92 9.00 5.58
CA TRP A 110 -7.52 10.40 5.49
C TRP A 110 -7.53 10.92 4.04
N GLY A 111 -7.06 10.13 3.08
CA GLY A 111 -7.11 10.47 1.66
C GLY A 111 -8.54 10.63 1.15
N TYR A 112 -9.47 9.79 1.60
CA TYR A 112 -10.90 9.90 1.29
C TYR A 112 -11.49 11.21 1.83
N LEU A 113 -11.28 11.50 3.11
CA LEU A 113 -11.79 12.73 3.71
C LEU A 113 -11.25 13.98 2.99
N THR A 114 -9.98 13.95 2.59
CA THR A 114 -9.34 15.08 1.94
C THR A 114 -9.87 15.28 0.51
N ALA A 115 -9.95 14.22 -0.30
CA ALA A 115 -10.37 14.30 -1.70
C ALA A 115 -11.88 14.52 -1.92
N PHE A 116 -12.71 14.24 -0.90
CA PHE A 116 -14.17 14.33 -0.98
C PHE A 116 -14.82 15.36 -0.03
N SER A 117 -14.02 16.06 0.79
CA SER A 117 -14.45 17.31 1.44
C SER A 117 -14.53 18.46 0.45
#